data_AF-A0A960SMX4-F1
#
_entry.id   AF-A0A960SMX4-F1
#
_cell.length_a   1.000
_cell.length_b   1.000
_cell.length_c   1.000
_cell.angle_alpha   90.00
_cell.angle_beta   90.00
_cell.angle_gamma   90.00
#
_symmetry.space_group_name_H-M   'P 1'
#
loop_
_entity.id
_entity.type
_entity.pdbx_description
1 polymer ?
#
loop_
_entity_poly.entity_id
_entity_poly.type
_entity_poly.pdbx_seq_one_letter_code
_entity_poly.pdbx_strand_id
1 'polypeptide(L)'
;MTDEDIWRFLSRTDEELLSGPVESIHDRIPSPLWPTWLDDDIATRVRDVHWAVERHYGQRVRESYGDDVLLDKYLTIAYIRVVDLVLRYEENMGFTLRGLAFIRRALRPVGYRGAVMDIGCGTGALLAALASAGYRNLHGIDMSPSSVTTARKRLGSRIPVVVAEPQDVLQWRGPGCLDAAIMGDVLEHIPPQRVVSFLMDVRKLVSEGGR
;
A
#
# COMPACT_ATOMS: atom_id res chain seq x y z
N MET A 1 -7.17 -13.48 -21.52
CA MET A 1 -5.97 -12.96 -20.85
C MET A 1 -6.09 -13.34 -19.38
N THR A 2 -5.09 -14.02 -18.85
CA THR A 2 -5.06 -14.44 -17.44
C THR A 2 -4.13 -13.52 -16.65
N ASP A 3 -4.26 -13.50 -15.32
CA ASP A 3 -3.36 -12.75 -14.43
C ASP A 3 -1.88 -13.17 -14.62
N GLU A 4 -1.65 -14.40 -15.08
CA GLU A 4 -0.33 -14.97 -15.38
C GLU A 4 0.34 -14.32 -16.61
N ASP A 5 -0.45 -13.91 -17.61
CA ASP A 5 0.04 -13.22 -18.81
C ASP A 5 0.52 -11.80 -18.45
N ILE A 6 -0.21 -11.11 -17.58
CA ILE A 6 0.13 -9.77 -17.08
C ILE A 6 1.40 -9.82 -16.22
N TRP A 7 1.47 -10.79 -15.31
CA TRP A 7 2.62 -10.96 -14.42
C TRP A 7 3.92 -11.24 -15.20
N ARG A 8 3.86 -12.10 -16.22
CA ARG A 8 5.02 -12.44 -17.06
C ARG A 8 5.53 -11.24 -17.85
N PHE A 9 4.63 -10.36 -18.31
CA PHE A 9 5.01 -9.12 -18.99
C PHE A 9 5.74 -8.15 -18.05
N LEU A 10 5.18 -7.88 -16.87
CA LEU A 10 5.76 -6.96 -15.90
C LEU A 10 7.15 -7.43 -15.43
N SER A 11 7.28 -8.70 -15.06
CA SER A 11 8.54 -9.25 -14.51
C SER A 11 9.69 -9.24 -15.52
N ARG A 12 9.42 -9.46 -16.81
CA ARG A 12 10.45 -9.35 -17.86
C ARG A 12 10.93 -7.91 -18.04
N THR A 13 10.00 -6.96 -18.02
CA THR A 13 10.29 -5.53 -18.21
C THR A 13 11.13 -4.98 -17.05
N ASP A 14 10.82 -5.42 -15.83
CA ASP A 14 11.56 -5.02 -14.63
C ASP A 14 13.00 -5.59 -14.62
N GLU A 15 13.19 -6.86 -15.00
CA GLU A 15 14.54 -7.47 -15.11
C GLU A 15 15.43 -6.74 -16.14
N GLU A 16 14.84 -6.35 -17.27
CA GLU A 16 15.53 -5.61 -18.33
C GLU A 16 15.94 -4.21 -17.86
N LEU A 17 15.12 -3.51 -17.08
CA LEU A 17 15.41 -2.18 -16.53
C LEU A 17 16.45 -2.20 -15.40
N LEU A 18 16.39 -3.21 -14.54
CA LEU A 18 17.29 -3.37 -13.39
C LEU A 18 18.74 -3.73 -13.76
N SER A 19 18.99 -4.13 -15.01
CA SER A 19 20.31 -4.56 -15.47
C SER A 19 21.33 -3.44 -15.73
N GLY A 20 21.03 -2.18 -15.40
CA GLY A 20 21.97 -1.06 -15.62
C GLY A 20 21.71 0.18 -14.74
N PRO A 21 22.50 1.26 -14.91
CA PRO A 21 22.52 2.41 -14.00
C PRO A 21 21.20 3.21 -14.01
N VAL A 22 20.82 3.77 -12.85
CA VAL A 22 19.54 4.46 -12.60
C VAL A 22 19.32 5.62 -13.56
N GLU A 23 20.40 6.34 -13.88
CA GLU A 23 20.41 7.51 -14.76
C GLU A 23 20.05 7.16 -16.21
N SER A 24 20.19 5.88 -16.59
CA SER A 24 19.88 5.36 -17.94
C SER A 24 18.50 4.71 -18.06
N ILE A 25 17.74 4.62 -16.95
CA ILE A 25 16.46 3.90 -16.92
C ILE A 25 15.48 4.53 -17.92
N HIS A 26 15.39 5.86 -17.98
CA HIS A 26 14.49 6.56 -18.89
C HIS A 26 14.73 6.26 -20.37
N ASP A 27 15.99 6.04 -20.76
CA ASP A 27 16.37 5.72 -22.15
C ASP A 27 16.14 4.24 -22.51
N ARG A 28 15.91 3.40 -21.49
CA ARG A 28 15.78 1.95 -21.59
C ARG A 28 14.36 1.46 -21.31
N ILE A 29 13.44 2.37 -21.00
CA ILE A 29 12.02 2.10 -20.88
C ILE A 29 11.49 1.65 -22.25
N PRO A 30 11.08 0.38 -22.42
CA PRO A 30 10.45 -0.05 -23.66
C PRO A 30 9.11 0.67 -23.83
N SER A 31 8.86 1.11 -25.06
CA SER A 31 7.56 1.67 -25.46
C SER A 31 6.84 0.67 -26.36
N PRO A 32 5.60 0.26 -26.03
CA PRO A 32 4.82 0.68 -24.86
C PRO A 32 5.24 -0.02 -23.55
N LEU A 33 5.11 0.69 -22.43
CA LEU A 33 5.26 0.16 -21.06
C LEU A 33 4.11 -0.79 -20.63
N TRP A 34 3.20 -1.06 -21.56
CA TRP A 34 1.97 -1.82 -21.34
C TRP A 34 1.99 -3.03 -22.26
N PRO A 35 1.28 -4.11 -21.90
CA PRO A 35 1.20 -5.24 -22.78
C PRO A 35 0.58 -4.83 -24.12
N THR A 36 1.18 -5.25 -25.23
CA THR A 36 0.74 -4.89 -26.60
C THR A 36 -0.65 -5.42 -26.99
N TRP A 37 -1.26 -6.19 -26.09
CA TRP A 37 -2.62 -6.72 -26.18
C TRP A 37 -3.64 -5.92 -25.36
N LEU A 38 -3.20 -4.92 -24.58
CA LEU A 38 -4.08 -3.90 -24.03
C LEU A 38 -4.37 -2.88 -25.12
N ASP A 39 -5.65 -2.59 -25.35
CA ASP A 39 -6.06 -1.61 -26.36
C ASP A 39 -5.41 -0.25 -26.07
N ASP A 40 -4.66 0.29 -27.05
CA ASP A 40 -3.86 1.50 -26.90
C ASP A 40 -4.71 2.72 -26.51
N ASP A 41 -5.98 2.79 -26.92
CA ASP A 41 -6.90 3.87 -26.54
C ASP A 41 -7.34 3.74 -25.08
N ILE A 42 -7.54 2.50 -24.59
CA ILE A 42 -7.87 2.25 -23.19
C ILE A 42 -6.67 2.57 -22.29
N ALA A 43 -5.48 2.11 -22.66
CA ALA A 43 -4.24 2.37 -21.92
C ALA A 43 -3.95 3.89 -21.86
N THR A 44 -4.08 4.58 -22.99
CA THR A 44 -3.91 6.04 -23.07
C THR A 44 -4.92 6.77 -22.21
N ARG A 45 -6.20 6.40 -22.25
CA ARG A 45 -7.24 7.04 -21.44
C ARG A 45 -7.05 6.82 -19.94
N VAL A 46 -6.63 5.63 -19.51
CA VAL A 46 -6.33 5.37 -18.09
C VAL A 46 -5.15 6.23 -17.63
N ARG A 47 -4.08 6.32 -18.42
CA ARG A 47 -2.93 7.18 -18.13
C ARG A 47 -3.31 8.66 -18.07
N ASP A 48 -4.10 9.14 -19.03
CA ASP A 48 -4.50 10.53 -19.09
C ASP A 48 -5.39 10.90 -17.90
N VAL A 49 -6.27 10.00 -17.46
CA VAL A 49 -7.05 10.15 -16.23
C VAL A 49 -6.16 10.15 -14.99
N HIS A 50 -5.19 9.23 -14.90
CA HIS A 50 -4.24 9.17 -13.78
C HIS A 50 -3.46 10.49 -13.66
N TRP A 51 -2.84 10.91 -14.76
CA TRP A 51 -2.08 12.14 -14.81
C TRP A 51 -2.93 13.38 -14.51
N ALA A 52 -4.17 13.43 -15.02
CA ALA A 52 -5.08 14.53 -14.74
C ALA A 52 -5.47 14.60 -13.25
N VAL A 53 -5.70 13.44 -12.61
CA VAL A 53 -6.00 13.34 -11.18
C VAL A 53 -4.80 13.82 -10.34
N GLU A 54 -3.60 13.29 -10.60
CA GLU A 54 -2.38 13.70 -9.90
C GLU A 54 -2.13 15.20 -10.03
N ARG A 55 -2.23 15.74 -11.25
CA ARG A 55 -2.01 17.16 -11.51
C ARG A 55 -3.04 18.05 -10.83
N HIS A 56 -4.33 17.69 -10.90
CA HIS A 56 -5.41 18.45 -10.29
C HIS A 56 -5.21 18.56 -8.77
N TYR A 57 -5.01 17.42 -8.11
CA TYR A 57 -4.86 17.42 -6.66
C TYR A 57 -3.51 17.97 -6.21
N GLY A 58 -2.43 17.78 -6.97
CA GLY A 58 -1.14 18.43 -6.70
C GLY A 58 -1.22 19.96 -6.78
N GLN A 59 -2.13 20.51 -7.59
CA GLN A 59 -2.43 21.95 -7.57
C GLN A 59 -3.25 22.34 -6.34
N ARG A 60 -4.33 21.60 -6.04
CA ARG A 60 -5.18 21.86 -4.86
C ARG A 60 -4.40 21.81 -3.53
N VAL A 61 -3.49 20.85 -3.39
CA VAL A 61 -2.59 20.72 -2.23
C VAL A 61 -1.73 21.97 -2.07
N ARG A 62 -1.09 22.45 -3.15
CA ARG A 62 -0.27 23.68 -3.13
C ARG A 62 -1.10 24.93 -2.80
N GLU A 63 -2.31 25.02 -3.35
CA GLU A 63 -3.24 26.13 -3.08
C GLU A 63 -3.74 26.15 -1.62
N SER A 64 -3.62 25.04 -0.91
CA SER A 64 -4.09 24.89 0.48
C SER A 64 -3.02 25.17 1.54
N TYR A 65 -1.80 25.54 1.13
CA TYR A 65 -0.73 25.86 2.08
C TYR A 65 -1.13 27.08 2.94
N GLY A 66 -1.02 26.93 4.26
CA GLY A 66 -1.48 27.91 5.24
C GLY A 66 -2.87 27.62 5.83
N ASP A 67 -3.59 26.62 5.31
CA ASP A 67 -4.82 26.07 5.90
C ASP A 67 -4.66 24.55 6.10
N ASP A 68 -4.24 24.16 7.31
CA ASP A 68 -3.92 22.77 7.63
C ASP A 68 -5.12 21.83 7.49
N VAL A 69 -6.34 22.31 7.74
CA VAL A 69 -7.57 21.51 7.64
C VAL A 69 -7.89 21.25 6.16
N LEU A 70 -7.75 22.27 5.32
CA LEU A 70 -8.00 22.14 3.89
C LEU A 70 -6.93 21.29 3.20
N LEU A 71 -5.67 21.45 3.61
CA LEU A 71 -4.55 20.64 3.15
C LEU A 71 -4.76 19.15 3.43
N ASP A 72 -5.16 18.79 4.65
CA ASP A 72 -5.41 17.39 5.05
C ASP A 72 -6.53 16.75 4.23
N LYS A 73 -7.61 17.51 3.97
CA LYS A 73 -8.71 17.06 3.10
C LYS A 73 -8.24 16.76 1.69
N TYR A 74 -7.47 17.66 1.07
CA TYR A 74 -7.03 17.44 -0.30
C TYR A 74 -6.00 16.31 -0.43
N LEU A 75 -5.09 16.16 0.54
CA LEU A 75 -4.18 15.01 0.59
C LEU A 75 -4.95 13.69 0.69
N THR A 76 -5.95 13.63 1.57
CA THR A 76 -6.82 12.46 1.75
C THR A 76 -7.58 12.12 0.47
N ILE A 77 -8.20 13.10 -0.18
CA ILE A 77 -8.97 12.88 -1.41
C ILE A 77 -8.05 12.46 -2.56
N ALA A 78 -6.89 13.11 -2.71
CA ALA A 78 -5.90 12.78 -3.73
C ALA A 78 -5.47 11.32 -3.61
N TYR A 79 -5.11 10.89 -2.41
CA TYR A 79 -4.72 9.53 -2.12
C TYR A 79 -5.82 8.52 -2.49
N ILE A 80 -7.04 8.70 -2.00
CA ILE A 80 -8.17 7.78 -2.28
C ILE A 80 -8.42 7.65 -3.79
N ARG A 81 -8.33 8.76 -4.54
CA ARG A 81 -8.58 8.77 -5.99
C ARG A 81 -7.47 8.07 -6.77
N VAL A 82 -6.22 8.30 -6.41
CA VAL A 82 -5.07 7.62 -7.03
C VAL A 82 -5.14 6.12 -6.72
N VAL A 83 -5.36 5.74 -5.47
CA VAL A 83 -5.49 4.33 -5.04
C VAL A 83 -6.63 3.62 -5.78
N ASP A 84 -7.82 4.21 -5.87
CA ASP A 84 -8.94 3.59 -6.59
C ASP A 84 -8.64 3.36 -8.07
N LEU A 85 -7.81 4.21 -8.67
CA LEU A 85 -7.36 4.06 -10.04
C LEU A 85 -6.30 2.95 -10.17
N VAL A 86 -5.28 2.95 -9.28
CA VAL A 86 -4.23 1.92 -9.22
C VAL A 86 -4.84 0.52 -9.03
N LEU A 87 -5.85 0.38 -8.17
CA LEU A 87 -6.55 -0.88 -7.94
C LEU A 87 -7.16 -1.49 -9.21
N ARG A 88 -7.38 -0.70 -10.28
CA ARG A 88 -7.93 -1.23 -11.54
C ARG A 88 -6.90 -1.96 -12.41
N TYR A 89 -5.61 -1.77 -12.16
CA TYR A 89 -4.55 -2.36 -12.97
C TYR A 89 -3.39 -2.98 -12.16
N GLU A 90 -3.28 -2.70 -10.86
CA GLU A 90 -2.25 -3.29 -9.99
C GLU A 90 -2.85 -3.77 -8.66
N GLU A 91 -3.29 -5.02 -8.64
CA GLU A 91 -4.01 -5.58 -7.48
C GLU A 91 -3.15 -5.77 -6.22
N ASN A 92 -1.82 -5.64 -6.33
CA ASN A 92 -0.88 -5.88 -5.24
C ASN A 92 -0.28 -4.60 -4.65
N MET A 93 -0.62 -3.42 -5.18
CA MET A 93 -0.28 -2.12 -4.59
C MET A 93 1.22 -2.02 -4.21
N GLY A 94 2.15 -2.37 -5.10
CA GLY A 94 3.59 -2.31 -4.84
C GLY A 94 4.18 -3.43 -3.98
N PHE A 95 3.39 -4.44 -3.56
CA PHE A 95 3.92 -5.58 -2.81
C PHE A 95 4.95 -6.37 -3.62
N THR A 96 6.09 -6.68 -3.00
CA THR A 96 7.16 -7.50 -3.59
C THR A 96 7.62 -8.63 -2.67
N LEU A 97 8.14 -9.71 -3.27
CA LEU A 97 8.78 -10.81 -2.52
C LEU A 97 10.01 -10.35 -1.74
N ARG A 98 10.70 -9.32 -2.23
CA ARG A 98 11.83 -8.68 -1.52
C ARG A 98 11.36 -7.98 -0.26
N GLY A 99 10.26 -7.23 -0.33
CA GLY A 99 9.61 -6.62 0.84
C GLY A 99 9.17 -7.68 1.85
N LEU A 100 8.55 -8.77 1.38
CA LEU A 100 8.19 -9.91 2.24
C LEU A 100 9.40 -10.49 2.98
N ALA A 101 10.53 -10.70 2.29
CA ALA A 101 11.73 -11.25 2.91
C ALA A 101 12.29 -10.32 4.00
N PHE A 102 12.29 -9.01 3.76
CA PHE A 102 12.67 -8.01 4.75
C PHE A 102 11.78 -8.06 5.99
N ILE A 103 10.46 -8.05 5.80
CA ILE A 103 9.46 -8.08 6.87
C ILE A 103 9.58 -9.38 7.67
N ARG A 104 9.66 -10.54 7.00
CA ARG A 104 9.83 -11.83 7.68
C ARG A 104 11.10 -11.88 8.53
N ARG A 105 12.17 -11.22 8.10
CA ARG A 105 13.41 -11.14 8.88
C ARG A 105 13.23 -10.32 10.15
N ALA A 106 12.48 -9.22 10.07
CA ALA A 106 12.13 -8.38 11.23
C ALA A 106 11.18 -9.11 12.20
N LEU A 107 10.24 -9.92 11.69
CA LEU A 107 9.26 -10.66 12.48
C LEU A 107 9.79 -11.96 13.11
N ARG A 108 11.04 -12.38 12.87
CA ARG A 108 11.59 -13.62 13.44
C ARG A 108 11.45 -13.71 14.97
N PRO A 109 11.69 -12.65 15.76
CA PRO A 109 11.55 -12.71 17.22
C PRO A 109 10.09 -12.73 17.69
N VAL A 110 9.17 -12.25 16.85
CA VAL A 110 7.71 -12.29 17.09
C VAL A 110 7.19 -13.71 16.91
N GLY A 111 7.75 -14.44 15.95
CA GLY A 111 7.36 -15.80 15.61
C GLY A 111 5.98 -15.88 14.95
N TYR A 112 5.58 -17.10 14.56
CA TYR A 112 4.37 -17.31 13.75
C TYR A 112 3.04 -17.11 14.50
N ARG A 113 3.07 -17.02 15.83
CA ARG A 113 1.89 -16.87 16.68
C ARG A 113 1.71 -15.46 17.24
N GLY A 114 2.72 -14.60 17.12
CA GLY A 114 2.63 -13.23 17.60
C GLY A 114 1.61 -12.41 16.80
N ALA A 115 0.98 -11.46 17.48
CA ALA A 115 -0.01 -10.55 16.92
C ALA A 115 0.68 -9.50 16.05
N VAL A 116 0.44 -9.56 14.74
CA VAL A 116 1.01 -8.62 13.77
C VAL A 116 -0.10 -7.82 13.11
N MET A 117 0.02 -6.50 13.11
CA MET A 117 -0.87 -5.61 12.37
C MET A 117 -0.15 -4.98 11.19
N ASP A 118 -0.79 -5.01 10.04
CA ASP A 118 -0.41 -4.24 8.86
C ASP A 118 -1.27 -2.97 8.79
N ILE A 119 -0.65 -1.83 9.02
CA ILE A 119 -1.27 -0.51 9.01
C ILE A 119 -1.09 0.05 7.60
N GLY A 120 -2.19 0.40 6.93
CA GLY A 120 -2.16 0.68 5.48
C GLY A 120 -2.05 -0.61 4.66
N CYS A 121 -2.81 -1.64 5.02
CA CYS A 121 -2.66 -2.98 4.46
C CYS A 121 -3.07 -3.10 2.97
N GLY A 122 -3.62 -2.05 2.36
CA GLY A 122 -4.04 -2.03 0.97
C GLY A 122 -4.99 -3.17 0.64
N THR A 123 -4.66 -3.93 -0.41
CA THR A 123 -5.42 -5.11 -0.85
C THR A 123 -5.09 -6.38 -0.06
N GLY A 124 -4.28 -6.29 1.00
CA GLY A 124 -3.91 -7.41 1.86
C GLY A 124 -2.89 -8.36 1.23
N ALA A 125 -2.13 -7.95 0.20
CA ALA A 125 -1.09 -8.77 -0.44
C ALA A 125 -0.06 -9.30 0.58
N LEU A 126 0.46 -8.41 1.42
CA LEU A 126 1.42 -8.75 2.45
C LEU A 126 0.83 -9.72 3.48
N LEU A 127 -0.39 -9.45 3.97
CA LEU A 127 -1.09 -10.30 4.93
C LEU A 127 -1.32 -11.71 4.35
N ALA A 128 -1.71 -11.84 3.08
CA ALA A 128 -1.89 -13.12 2.41
C ALA A 128 -0.57 -13.90 2.31
N ALA A 129 0.53 -13.20 1.99
CA ALA A 129 1.85 -13.79 1.90
C ALA A 129 2.39 -14.22 3.28
N LEU A 130 2.18 -13.42 4.33
CA LEU A 130 2.52 -13.78 5.71
C LEU A 130 1.70 -14.98 6.19
N ALA A 131 0.41 -15.04 5.89
CA ALA A 131 -0.44 -16.18 6.22
C ALA A 131 0.07 -17.46 5.53
N SER A 132 0.42 -17.37 4.25
CA SER A 132 1.01 -18.47 3.47
C SER A 132 2.37 -18.90 4.02
N ALA A 133 3.12 -17.98 4.62
CA ALA A 133 4.39 -18.25 5.31
C ALA A 133 4.20 -18.80 6.74
N GLY A 134 2.97 -19.00 7.21
CA GLY A 134 2.65 -19.68 8.47
C GLY A 134 2.28 -18.77 9.64
N TYR A 135 2.25 -17.44 9.46
CA TYR A 135 1.79 -16.51 10.48
C TYR A 135 0.28 -16.68 10.71
N ARG A 136 -0.15 -16.65 11.98
CA ARG A 136 -1.53 -17.03 12.35
C ARG A 136 -2.37 -15.93 12.98
N ASN A 137 -1.74 -14.88 13.50
CA ASN A 137 -2.42 -13.81 14.22
C ASN A 137 -2.16 -12.48 13.51
N LEU A 138 -2.82 -12.32 12.36
CA LEU A 138 -2.64 -11.22 11.44
C LEU A 138 -3.86 -10.31 11.47
N HIS A 139 -3.65 -9.00 11.41
CA HIS A 139 -4.70 -7.98 11.37
C HIS A 139 -4.33 -6.91 10.35
N GLY A 140 -5.32 -6.33 9.69
CA GLY A 140 -5.11 -5.23 8.74
C GLY A 140 -6.01 -4.04 9.03
N ILE A 141 -5.48 -2.84 8.85
CA ILE A 141 -6.30 -1.63 8.74
C ILE A 141 -5.91 -0.86 7.49
N ASP A 142 -6.88 -0.22 6.85
CA ASP A 142 -6.64 0.69 5.73
C ASP A 142 -7.73 1.77 5.69
N MET A 143 -7.40 2.98 5.27
CA MET A 143 -8.37 4.07 5.19
C MET A 143 -9.28 3.97 3.97
N SER A 144 -8.87 3.24 2.93
CA SER A 144 -9.60 3.09 1.67
C SER A 144 -10.64 1.95 1.76
N PRO A 145 -11.95 2.26 1.67
CA PRO A 145 -12.99 1.22 1.68
C PRO A 145 -12.88 0.23 0.52
N SER A 146 -12.39 0.68 -0.65
CA SER A 146 -12.21 -0.19 -1.82
C SER A 146 -11.05 -1.17 -1.60
N SER A 147 -9.91 -0.69 -1.08
CA SER A 147 -8.78 -1.54 -0.68
C SER A 147 -9.20 -2.60 0.33
N VAL A 148 -9.89 -2.20 1.41
CA VAL A 148 -10.41 -3.13 2.44
C VAL A 148 -11.39 -4.14 1.86
N THR A 149 -12.23 -3.75 0.90
CA THR A 149 -13.15 -4.68 0.24
C THR A 149 -12.38 -5.75 -0.54
N THR A 150 -11.35 -5.37 -1.28
CA THR A 150 -10.46 -6.31 -1.99
C THR A 150 -9.69 -7.19 -1.02
N ALA A 151 -9.13 -6.62 0.05
CA ALA A 151 -8.42 -7.37 1.09
C ALA A 151 -9.31 -8.42 1.75
N ARG A 152 -10.55 -8.09 2.11
CA ARG A 152 -11.50 -9.04 2.67
C ARG A 152 -11.84 -10.18 1.72
N LYS A 153 -11.98 -9.90 0.42
CA LYS A 153 -12.18 -10.95 -0.60
C LYS A 153 -10.98 -11.89 -0.68
N ARG A 154 -9.77 -11.32 -0.67
CA ARG A 154 -8.50 -12.07 -0.76
C ARG A 154 -8.24 -12.93 0.47
N LEU A 155 -8.44 -12.37 1.67
CA LEU A 155 -8.04 -12.97 2.93
C LEU A 155 -9.15 -13.82 3.57
N GLY A 156 -10.39 -13.63 3.15
CA GLY A 156 -11.57 -14.26 3.74
C GLY A 156 -11.79 -13.85 5.20
N SER A 157 -12.57 -14.64 5.93
CA SER A 157 -12.91 -14.36 7.34
C SER A 157 -11.79 -14.68 8.35
N ARG A 158 -10.66 -15.25 7.89
CA ARG A 158 -9.58 -15.72 8.77
C ARG A 158 -8.67 -14.60 9.27
N ILE A 159 -8.56 -13.51 8.49
CA ILE A 159 -7.68 -12.39 8.79
C ILE A 159 -8.55 -11.13 8.79
N PRO A 160 -8.84 -10.55 9.96
CA PRO A 160 -9.70 -9.38 10.06
C PRO A 160 -9.01 -8.16 9.43
N VAL A 161 -9.75 -7.49 8.54
CA VAL A 161 -9.37 -6.21 7.96
C VAL A 161 -10.49 -5.20 8.19
N VAL A 162 -10.15 -4.02 8.72
CA VAL A 162 -11.10 -2.94 9.03
C VAL A 162 -10.75 -1.65 8.30
N VAL A 163 -11.79 -0.87 7.98
CA VAL A 163 -11.59 0.49 7.49
C VAL A 163 -11.29 1.37 8.71
N ALA A 164 -10.15 2.05 8.70
CA ALA A 164 -9.76 2.99 9.75
C ALA A 164 -8.83 4.06 9.20
N GLU A 165 -9.03 5.30 9.64
CA GLU A 165 -8.12 6.39 9.34
C GLU A 165 -6.92 6.39 10.31
N PRO A 166 -5.76 6.97 9.94
CA PRO A 166 -4.58 7.00 10.80
C PRO A 166 -4.84 7.58 12.20
N GLN A 167 -5.67 8.61 12.32
CA GLN A 167 -6.04 9.20 13.62
C GLN A 167 -6.91 8.30 14.50
N ASP A 168 -7.54 7.28 13.92
CA ASP A 168 -8.41 6.34 14.63
C ASP A 168 -7.68 5.05 14.98
N VAL A 169 -6.37 4.97 14.77
CA VAL A 169 -5.58 3.75 15.01
C VAL A 169 -5.74 3.23 16.46
N LEU A 170 -5.86 4.14 17.44
CA LEU A 170 -6.11 3.79 18.85
C LEU A 170 -7.53 3.28 19.13
N GLN A 171 -8.46 3.48 18.21
CA GLN A 171 -9.82 2.95 18.31
C GLN A 171 -9.89 1.47 17.90
N TRP A 172 -8.82 0.92 17.32
CA TRP A 172 -8.74 -0.51 17.04
C TRP A 172 -8.94 -1.33 18.32
N ARG A 173 -9.80 -2.36 18.23
CA ARG A 173 -10.24 -3.23 19.36
C ARG A 173 -9.85 -4.69 19.12
N GLY A 174 -8.67 -4.92 18.53
CA GLY A 174 -8.16 -6.27 18.31
C GLY A 174 -7.89 -7.04 19.61
N PRO A 175 -7.13 -8.15 19.56
CA PRO A 175 -6.98 -9.08 20.69
C PRO A 175 -6.22 -8.52 21.91
N GLY A 176 -5.82 -7.25 21.92
CA GLY A 176 -5.02 -6.62 22.97
C GLY A 176 -3.84 -5.86 22.36
N CYS A 177 -2.66 -6.00 22.96
CA CYS A 177 -1.42 -5.42 22.42
C CYS A 177 -0.89 -6.24 21.24
N LEU A 178 -0.17 -5.57 20.33
CA LEU A 178 0.51 -6.14 19.18
C LEU A 178 1.94 -6.53 19.52
N ASP A 179 2.44 -7.62 18.96
CA ASP A 179 3.86 -7.98 19.02
C ASP A 179 4.66 -7.32 17.88
N ALA A 180 3.98 -6.93 16.79
CA ALA A 180 4.54 -6.06 15.77
C ALA A 180 3.49 -5.23 15.03
N ALA A 181 3.90 -4.03 14.60
CA ALA A 181 3.18 -3.22 13.62
C ALA A 181 4.03 -3.02 12.36
N ILE A 182 3.41 -3.13 11.20
CA ILE A 182 4.02 -2.90 9.89
C ILE A 182 3.36 -1.67 9.27
N MET A 183 4.16 -0.81 8.67
CA MET A 183 3.73 0.34 7.89
C MET A 183 4.57 0.35 6.61
N GLY A 184 4.03 -0.22 5.53
CA GLY A 184 4.63 -0.15 4.19
C GLY A 184 3.97 0.97 3.41
N ASP A 185 4.74 1.94 2.95
CA ASP A 185 4.26 3.08 2.15
C ASP A 185 3.07 3.84 2.79
N VAL A 186 3.20 4.14 4.08
CA VAL A 186 2.16 4.87 4.87
C VAL A 186 2.61 6.27 5.26
N LEU A 187 3.83 6.42 5.78
CA LEU A 187 4.25 7.64 6.47
C LEU A 187 4.35 8.85 5.53
N GLU A 188 4.63 8.62 4.25
CA GLU A 188 4.62 9.60 3.18
C GLU A 188 3.25 10.21 2.89
N HIS A 189 2.18 9.54 3.33
CA HIS A 189 0.79 10.00 3.17
C HIS A 189 0.25 10.66 4.44
N ILE A 190 0.98 10.57 5.55
CA ILE A 190 0.63 11.26 6.79
C ILE A 190 1.13 12.70 6.70
N PRO A 191 0.29 13.71 7.00
CA PRO A 191 0.74 15.10 7.04
C PRO A 191 1.98 15.23 7.95
N PRO A 192 3.06 15.91 7.54
CA PRO A 192 4.32 15.96 8.29
C PRO A 192 4.17 16.33 9.76
N GLN A 193 3.25 17.27 10.06
CA GLN A 193 2.94 17.72 11.42
C GLN A 193 2.27 16.64 12.31
N ARG A 194 1.72 15.58 11.73
CA ARG A 194 1.07 14.47 12.46
C ARG A 194 1.91 13.19 12.52
N VAL A 195 3.02 13.09 11.80
CA VAL A 195 3.82 11.85 11.74
C VAL A 195 4.26 11.40 13.13
N VAL A 196 4.78 12.33 13.96
CA VAL A 196 5.27 11.99 15.31
C VAL A 196 4.13 11.51 16.20
N SER A 197 3.00 12.22 16.25
CA SER A 197 1.86 11.81 17.09
C SER A 197 1.28 10.47 16.63
N PHE A 198 1.18 10.25 15.31
CA PHE A 198 0.75 8.98 14.75
C PHE A 198 1.68 7.82 15.16
N LEU A 199 3.00 7.98 15.05
CA LEU A 199 3.96 6.96 15.50
C LEU A 199 3.87 6.70 17.01
N MET A 200 3.65 7.73 17.82
CA MET A 200 3.42 7.57 19.26
C MET A 200 2.15 6.78 19.55
N ASP A 201 1.09 6.98 18.77
CA ASP A 201 -0.16 6.24 18.90
C ASP A 201 0.00 4.78 18.47
N VAL A 202 0.67 4.51 17.34
CA VAL A 202 1.04 3.15 16.94
C VAL A 202 1.87 2.47 18.03
N ARG A 203 2.83 3.18 18.63
CA ARG A 203 3.68 2.62 19.70
C ARG A 203 2.86 2.19 20.92
N LYS A 204 1.76 2.87 21.26
CA LYS A 204 0.88 2.47 22.38
C LYS A 204 0.15 1.16 22.12
N LEU A 205 -0.04 0.77 20.85
CA LEU A 205 -0.66 -0.50 20.47
C LEU A 205 0.33 -1.66 20.55
N VAL A 206 1.63 -1.38 20.40
CA VAL A 206 2.69 -2.39 20.42
C VAL A 206 3.14 -2.68 21.86
N SER A 207 3.27 -3.95 22.19
CA SER A 207 3.71 -4.44 23.50
C SER A 207 5.14 -3.98 23.83
N GLU A 208 5.52 -4.06 25.10
CA GLU A 208 6.91 -3.84 25.48
C GLU A 208 7.82 -4.91 24.84
N GLY A 209 8.87 -4.48 24.13
CA GLY A 209 9.72 -5.38 23.34
C GLY A 209 9.13 -5.79 21.98
N GLY A 210 7.89 -5.38 21.68
CA GLY A 210 7.30 -5.51 20.35
C GLY A 210 7.99 -4.62 19.31
N ARG A 211 7.69 -4.88 18.03
CA ARG A 211 8.42 -4.32 16.88
C ARG A 211 7.64 -3.31 16.06
#